data_AF-A0A2N2DW60-F1
#
_entry.id   AF-A0A2N2DW60-F1
#
_cell.length_a   1.000
_cell.length_b   1.000
_cell.length_c   1.000
_cell.angle_alpha   90.00
_cell.angle_beta   90.00
_cell.angle_gamma   90.00
#
_symmetry.space_group_name_H-M   'P 1'
#
loop_
_entity.id
_entity.type
_entity.pdbx_description
1 polymer ?
#
loop_
_entity_poly.entity_id
_entity_poly.type
_entity_poly.pdbx_seq_one_letter_code
_entity_poly.pdbx_strand_id
1 'polypeptide(L)'
;MAEYYLQVPLTDEDVVKLKIGDQVYFSGPAFTCRSRLQKYIFDEKNTLPFSTEKRNLLIHVGPIVVKEKDDWRLVSFTPTSSIRFEKWGNLH
;
A
#
# COMPACT_ATOMS: atom_id res chain seq x y z
N MET A 1 2.22 -15.21 -18.66
CA MET A 1 2.45 -15.13 -17.22
C MET A 1 3.93 -15.00 -17.01
N ALA A 2 4.37 -13.79 -16.70
CA ALA A 2 5.75 -13.50 -16.32
C ALA A 2 5.86 -13.32 -14.81
N GLU A 3 7.08 -13.48 -14.28
CA GLU A 3 7.42 -13.16 -12.90
C GLU A 3 8.28 -11.91 -12.84
N TYR A 4 7.96 -10.99 -11.93
CA TYR A 4 8.72 -9.76 -11.69
C TYR A 4 9.13 -9.66 -10.22
N TYR A 5 10.35 -9.18 -9.99
CA TYR A 5 10.89 -8.88 -8.66
C TYR A 5 11.24 -7.40 -8.63
N LEU A 6 10.37 -6.58 -8.04
CA LEU A 6 10.46 -5.12 -8.05
C LEU A 6 10.97 -4.59 -6.71
N GLN A 7 11.78 -3.53 -6.77
CA GLN A 7 12.30 -2.84 -5.59
C GLN A 7 11.52 -1.54 -5.38
N VAL A 8 11.15 -1.25 -4.14
CA VAL A 8 10.43 -0.04 -3.75
C VAL A 8 11.47 1.02 -3.32
N PRO A 9 11.37 2.28 -3.77
CA PRO A 9 10.26 2.88 -4.52
C PRO A 9 10.20 2.44 -5.99
N LEU A 10 8.98 2.14 -6.45
CA LEU A 10 8.68 1.72 -7.83
C LEU A 10 8.83 2.88 -8.81
N THR A 11 9.27 2.60 -10.03
CA THR A 11 9.24 3.56 -11.15
C THR A 11 8.01 3.38 -12.02
N ASP A 12 7.71 4.36 -12.89
CA ASP A 12 6.62 4.23 -13.85
C ASP A 12 6.87 3.08 -14.83
N GLU A 13 8.12 2.87 -15.26
CA GLU A 13 8.50 1.76 -16.14
C GLU A 13 8.29 0.40 -15.47
N ASP A 14 8.44 0.32 -14.15
CA ASP A 14 8.15 -0.90 -13.39
C ASP A 14 6.69 -1.29 -13.46
N VAL A 15 5.78 -0.31 -13.46
CA VAL A 15 4.34 -0.52 -13.46
C VAL A 15 3.78 -0.71 -14.87
N VAL A 16 4.23 0.10 -15.84
CA VAL A 16 3.72 0.10 -17.22
C VAL A 16 3.93 -1.24 -17.94
N LYS A 17 4.98 -2.00 -17.59
CA LYS A 17 5.27 -3.31 -18.20
C LYS A 17 4.39 -4.45 -17.69
N LEU A 18 3.69 -4.28 -16.57
CA LEU A 18 2.92 -5.33 -15.91
C LEU A 18 1.64 -5.65 -16.70
N LYS A 19 1.26 -6.93 -16.76
CA LYS A 19 0.04 -7.38 -17.42
C LYS A 19 -0.84 -8.18 -16.47
N ILE A 20 -2.14 -8.21 -16.76
CA ILE A 20 -3.10 -9.04 -16.02
C ILE A 20 -2.63 -10.50 -16.06
N GLY A 21 -2.56 -11.11 -14.89
CA GLY A 21 -2.12 -12.49 -14.72
C GLY A 21 -0.62 -12.68 -14.48
N ASP A 22 0.18 -11.61 -14.45
CA ASP A 22 1.59 -11.70 -14.03
C ASP A 22 1.72 -11.84 -12.51
N GLN A 23 2.80 -12.49 -12.07
CA GLN A 23 3.16 -12.60 -10.66
C GLN A 23 4.22 -11.56 -10.33
N VAL A 24 4.01 -10.80 -9.26
CA VAL A 24 4.87 -9.67 -8.89
C VAL A 24 5.24 -9.78 -7.42
N TYR A 25 6.54 -9.75 -7.15
CA TYR A 25 7.13 -9.70 -5.83
C TYR A 25 7.68 -8.30 -5.58
N PHE A 26 7.37 -7.73 -4.42
CA PHE A 26 7.84 -6.41 -4.02
C PHE A 26 8.82 -6.53 -2.86
N SER A 27 9.94 -5.82 -2.93
CA SER A 27 10.93 -5.72 -1.86
C SER A 27 11.19 -4.27 -1.51
N GLY A 28 11.24 -3.95 -0.22
CA GLY A 28 11.45 -2.59 0.27
C GLY A 28 10.28 -2.03 1.08
N PRO A 29 10.31 -0.72 1.39
CA PRO A 29 9.38 -0.11 2.33
C PRO A 29 7.98 0.07 1.73
N ALA A 30 6.98 -0.54 2.36
CA ALA A 30 5.57 -0.32 2.07
C ALA A 30 4.87 0.40 3.22
N PHE A 31 3.69 0.94 2.95
CA PHE A 31 2.79 1.41 4.00
C PHE A 31 1.41 0.79 3.84
N THR A 32 0.67 0.74 4.95
CA THR A 32 -0.64 0.10 4.99
C THR A 32 -1.75 1.13 5.18
N CYS A 33 -2.92 0.88 4.60
CA CYS A 33 -4.09 1.69 4.92
C CYS A 33 -5.40 0.89 4.93
N ARG A 34 -6.40 1.51 5.56
CA ARG A 34 -7.82 1.15 5.48
C ARG A 34 -8.64 2.44 5.38
N SER A 35 -9.92 2.38 5.69
CA SER A 35 -10.88 3.47 5.45
C SER A 35 -10.57 4.76 6.21
N ARG A 36 -9.91 4.69 7.38
CA ARG A 36 -9.64 5.88 8.20
C ARG A 36 -8.62 6.82 7.55
N LEU A 37 -7.53 6.29 6.99
CA LEU A 37 -6.54 7.12 6.30
C LEU A 37 -7.16 7.75 5.03
N GLN A 38 -7.90 6.94 4.27
CA GLN A 38 -8.58 7.40 3.05
C GLN A 38 -9.55 8.55 3.37
N LYS A 39 -10.43 8.38 4.38
CA LYS A 39 -11.35 9.44 4.84
C LYS A 39 -10.61 10.70 5.29
N TYR A 40 -9.57 10.54 6.11
CA TYR A 40 -8.77 11.66 6.63
C TYR A 40 -8.16 12.53 5.52
N ILE A 41 -7.66 11.90 4.45
CA ILE A 41 -7.03 12.61 3.33
C ILE A 41 -8.09 13.17 2.38
N PHE A 42 -8.99 12.32 1.88
CA PHE A 42 -9.84 12.68 0.74
C PHE A 42 -11.14 13.36 1.14
N ASP A 43 -11.78 12.91 2.23
CA ASP A 43 -13.07 13.44 2.70
C ASP A 43 -12.84 14.68 3.58
N GLU A 44 -11.86 14.61 4.48
CA GLU A 44 -11.54 15.67 5.45
C GLU A 44 -10.48 16.67 4.93
N LYS A 45 -9.93 16.45 3.72
CA LYS A 45 -8.98 17.34 3.04
C LYS A 45 -7.67 17.59 3.80
N ASN A 46 -7.23 16.64 4.63
CA ASN A 46 -5.93 16.73 5.29
C ASN A 46 -4.79 16.25 4.38
N THR A 47 -3.58 16.73 4.66
CA THR A 47 -2.37 16.24 3.99
C THR A 47 -1.95 14.88 4.53
N LEU A 48 -1.37 14.04 3.66
CA LEU A 48 -0.73 12.80 4.10
C LEU A 48 0.41 13.15 5.08
N PRO A 49 0.49 12.53 6.27
CA PRO A 49 1.46 12.93 7.30
C PRO A 49 2.90 12.48 7.00
N PHE A 50 3.17 11.99 5.79
CA PHE A 50 4.48 11.55 5.34
C PHE A 50 4.61 11.62 3.81
N SER A 51 5.85 11.70 3.31
CA SER A 51 6.15 11.60 1.88
C SER A 51 6.08 10.14 1.40
N THR A 52 5.52 9.93 0.21
CA THR A 52 5.47 8.63 -0.49
C THR A 52 6.67 8.36 -1.38
N GLU A 53 7.57 9.34 -1.57
CA GLU A 53 8.73 9.21 -2.48
C GLU A 53 9.61 8.00 -2.18
N LYS A 54 9.77 7.68 -0.88
CA LYS A 54 10.59 6.55 -0.42
C LYS A 54 9.79 5.29 -0.15
N ARG A 55 8.45 5.33 -0.26
CA ARG A 55 7.53 4.21 0.04
C ARG A 55 6.21 4.40 -0.71
N ASN A 56 6.25 4.18 -2.02
CA ASN A 56 5.10 4.37 -2.91
C ASN A 56 4.24 3.10 -3.09
N LEU A 57 4.50 2.06 -2.31
CA LEU A 57 3.68 0.85 -2.25
C LEU A 57 2.68 0.93 -1.10
N LEU A 58 1.40 1.08 -1.44
CA LEU A 58 0.29 1.03 -0.49
C LEU A 58 -0.37 -0.35 -0.48
N ILE A 59 -0.54 -0.93 0.71
CA ILE A 59 -1.21 -2.22 0.90
C ILE A 59 -2.51 -2.04 1.69
N HIS A 60 -3.62 -2.51 1.14
CA HIS A 60 -4.92 -2.53 1.81
C HIS A 60 -5.01 -3.68 2.82
N VAL A 61 -4.68 -3.39 4.08
CA VAL A 61 -4.59 -4.37 5.17
C VAL A 61 -4.84 -3.72 6.52
N GLY A 62 -5.45 -4.47 7.43
CA GLY A 62 -5.52 -4.12 8.86
C GLY A 62 -4.60 -5.04 9.64
N PRO A 63 -3.30 -4.72 9.75
CA PRO A 63 -2.37 -5.61 10.41
C PRO A 63 -2.64 -5.63 11.90
N ILE A 64 -2.40 -6.78 12.54
CA ILE A 64 -2.29 -6.85 13.99
C ILE A 64 -0.82 -6.65 14.32
N VAL A 65 -0.53 -5.56 15.04
CA VAL A 65 0.82 -5.19 15.45
C VAL A 65 0.83 -5.09 16.97
N VAL A 66 1.81 -5.73 17.60
CA VAL A 66 1.99 -5.71 19.05
C VAL A 66 3.28 -4.96 19.36
N LYS A 67 3.24 -4.07 20.35
CA LYS A 67 4.43 -3.39 20.85
C LYS A 67 5.20 -4.33 21.78
N GLU A 68 6.47 -4.54 21.49
CA GLU A 68 7.37 -5.35 22.32
C GLU A 68 8.58 -4.50 22.72
N LYS A 69 8.58 -4.01 23.97
CA LYS A 69 9.58 -3.05 24.46
C LYS A 69 9.65 -1.80 23.56
N ASP A 70 10.76 -1.65 22.83
CA ASP A 70 11.04 -0.53 21.94
C ASP A 70 10.72 -0.83 20.47
N ASP A 71 10.33 -2.07 20.16
CA ASP A 71 10.04 -2.54 18.81
C ASP A 71 8.55 -2.86 18.60
N TRP A 72 8.19 -3.02 17.33
CA TRP A 72 6.86 -3.44 16.90
C TRP A 72 6.96 -4.77 16.18
N ARG A 73 6.19 -5.76 16.65
CA ARG A 73 6.10 -7.07 16.01
C ARG A 73 4.80 -7.20 15.24
N LEU A 74 4.93 -7.57 13.97
CA LEU A 74 3.80 -7.94 13.13
C LEU A 74 3.29 -9.33 13.51
N VAL A 75 2.03 -9.42 13.93
CA VAL A 75 1.39 -10.69 14.33
C VAL A 75 0.57 -11.27 13.19
N SER A 76 -0.15 -10.42 12.45
CA SER A 76 -0.91 -10.86 11.29
C SER A 76 -0.96 -9.78 10.21
N PHE A 77 -1.04 -10.24 8.96
CA PHE A 77 -1.06 -9.40 7.78
C PHE A 77 -2.04 -9.97 6.74
N THR A 78 -3.34 -9.93 7.06
CA THR A 78 -4.37 -10.44 6.16
C THR A 78 -4.95 -9.30 5.33
N PRO A 79 -4.75 -9.28 3.99
CA PRO A 79 -5.30 -8.25 3.13
C PRO A 79 -6.82 -8.17 3.21
N THR A 80 -7.36 -7.03 2.80
CA THR A 80 -8.80 -6.81 2.79
C THR A 80 -9.27 -6.38 1.40
N SER A 81 -10.55 -6.54 1.06
CA SER A 81 -11.03 -6.22 -0.28
C SER A 81 -10.79 -4.76 -0.67
N SER A 82 -10.12 -4.58 -1.81
CA SER A 82 -9.83 -3.26 -2.39
C SER A 82 -11.07 -2.52 -2.89
N ILE A 83 -12.14 -3.23 -3.25
CA ILE A 83 -13.38 -2.64 -3.78
C ILE A 83 -13.99 -1.56 -2.88
N ARG A 84 -13.81 -1.67 -1.55
CA ARG A 84 -14.31 -0.67 -0.60
C ARG A 84 -13.59 0.68 -0.70
N PHE A 85 -12.45 0.73 -1.36
CA PHE A 85 -11.63 1.92 -1.53
C PHE A 85 -11.76 2.55 -2.92
N GLU A 86 -12.46 1.91 -3.87
CA GLU A 86 -12.62 2.41 -5.24
C GLU A 86 -13.21 3.81 -5.33
N LYS A 87 -14.11 4.17 -4.40
CA LYS A 87 -14.70 5.52 -4.35
C LYS A 87 -13.67 6.66 -4.22
N TRP A 88 -12.46 6.37 -3.73
CA TRP A 88 -11.35 7.33 -3.65
C TRP A 88 -10.33 7.17 -4.79
N GLY A 89 -10.36 6.04 -5.50
CA GLY A 89 -9.48 5.78 -6.65
C GLY A 89 -9.97 6.43 -7.94
N ASN A 90 -11.28 6.60 -8.09
CA ASN A 90 -11.91 7.23 -9.27
C ASN A 90 -12.01 8.76 -9.09
N LEU A 91 -10.87 9.42 -8.86
CA LEU A 91 -10.81 10.87 -9.02
C LEU A 91 -10.87 11.20 -10.51
N HIS A 92 -12.10 11.46 -10.98
CA HIS A 92 -12.35 12.31 -12.14
C HIS A 92 -12.14 13.77 -11.76
#